data_AF-A0A0R3SYR2-F1
#
_entry.id   AF-A0A0R3SYR2-F1
#
_cell.length_a   1.000
_cell.length_b   1.000
_cell.length_c   1.000
_cell.angle_alpha   90.00
_cell.angle_beta   90.00
_cell.angle_gamma   90.00
#
_symmetry.space_group_name_H-M   'P 1'
#
loop_
_entity.id
_entity.type
_entity.pdbx_description
1 polymer ?
#
loop_
_entity_poly.entity_id
_entity_poly.type
_entity_poly.pdbx_seq_one_letter_code
_entity_poly.pdbx_strand_id
1 'polypeptide(L)'
;MKGTDYTDITLSRDDTIVCDWEDSNPGPEECANLIVDNVTGSIIFSATFSKPSNKTFETLLWENENNSISVNLDWINSGEAPEVKACGKSDD
;
A
#
# COMPACT_ATOMS: atom_id res chain seq x y z
N MET A 1 23.12 0.64 5.78
CA MET A 1 23.22 0.26 4.36
C MET A 1 21.80 0.12 3.82
N LYS A 2 21.45 0.84 2.74
CA LYS A 2 20.22 0.57 1.97
C LYS A 2 20.45 -0.76 1.25
N GLY A 3 19.80 -1.83 1.71
CA GLY A 3 19.92 -3.17 1.13
C GLY A 3 18.65 -3.50 0.37
N THR A 4 18.77 -4.14 -0.78
CA THR A 4 17.69 -4.55 -1.69
C THR A 4 17.06 -5.89 -1.30
N ASP A 5 17.35 -6.43 -0.12
CA ASP A 5 17.05 -7.83 0.25
C ASP A 5 15.64 -8.00 0.85
N TYR A 6 14.61 -7.54 0.16
CA TYR A 6 13.25 -8.02 0.41
C TYR A 6 12.76 -8.68 -0.86
N THR A 7 13.04 -9.98 -0.94
CA THR A 7 12.28 -10.90 -1.79
C THR A 7 10.91 -11.10 -1.14
N ASP A 8 9.93 -11.48 -1.96
CA ASP A 8 8.62 -11.96 -1.50
C ASP A 8 7.69 -10.88 -0.96
N ILE A 9 7.67 -9.71 -1.62
CA ILE A 9 6.64 -8.69 -1.38
C ILE A 9 5.77 -8.54 -2.61
N THR A 10 4.46 -8.52 -2.41
CA THR A 10 3.49 -8.27 -3.47
C THR A 10 2.58 -7.13 -3.08
N LEU A 11 2.39 -6.19 -4.01
CA LEU A 11 1.37 -5.15 -3.92
C LEU A 11 0.27 -5.44 -4.93
N SER A 12 -0.90 -5.77 -4.42
CA SER A 12 -2.10 -5.99 -5.19
C SER A 12 -3.07 -4.83 -5.04
N ARG A 13 -3.77 -4.50 -6.12
CA ARG A 13 -4.91 -3.59 -6.16
C ARG A 13 -6.14 -4.41 -6.49
N ASP A 14 -6.98 -4.59 -5.49
CA ASP A 14 -8.04 -5.59 -5.44
C ASP A 14 -7.46 -6.98 -5.75
N ASP A 15 -7.85 -7.59 -6.86
CA ASP A 15 -7.35 -8.93 -7.28
C ASP A 15 -6.26 -8.86 -8.36
N THR A 16 -5.69 -7.68 -8.62
CA THR A 16 -4.66 -7.49 -9.66
C THR A 16 -3.33 -7.10 -9.05
N ILE A 17 -2.29 -7.86 -9.34
CA ILE A 17 -0.92 -7.56 -8.94
C ILE A 17 -0.46 -6.28 -9.66
N VAL A 18 -0.03 -5.28 -8.90
CA VAL A 18 0.53 -4.01 -9.39
C VAL A 18 2.04 -4.10 -9.47
N CYS A 19 2.66 -4.55 -8.37
CA CYS A 19 4.09 -4.73 -8.24
C CYS A 19 4.34 -6.04 -7.51
N ASP A 20 5.40 -6.73 -7.93
CA ASP A 20 5.80 -8.01 -7.38
C ASP A 20 7.31 -8.00 -7.26
N TRP A 21 7.81 -8.09 -6.04
CA TRP A 21 9.22 -8.09 -5.68
C TRP A 21 9.70 -9.49 -5.24
N GLU A 22 9.00 -10.57 -5.60
CA GLU A 22 9.44 -11.97 -5.42
C GLU A 22 10.79 -12.23 -6.11
N ASP A 23 10.89 -11.86 -7.39
CA ASP A 23 12.11 -12.00 -8.19
C ASP A 23 12.72 -10.62 -8.51
N SER A 24 14.02 -10.57 -8.84
CA SER A 24 14.78 -9.32 -9.09
C SER A 24 14.27 -8.43 -10.26
N ASN A 25 13.07 -8.68 -10.77
CA ASN A 25 12.38 -7.91 -11.78
C ASN A 25 11.00 -7.45 -11.25
N PRO A 26 10.91 -6.25 -10.66
CA PRO A 26 9.77 -5.80 -9.86
C PRO A 26 8.46 -5.54 -10.64
N GLY A 27 8.44 -5.84 -11.94
CA GLY A 27 7.36 -5.49 -12.86
C GLY A 27 7.57 -4.12 -13.52
N PRO A 28 6.53 -3.28 -13.64
CA PRO A 28 6.62 -1.94 -14.22
C PRO A 28 7.78 -1.10 -13.67
N GLU A 29 8.32 -0.15 -14.46
CA GLU A 29 9.42 0.75 -14.04
C GLU A 29 9.13 1.45 -12.70
N GLU A 30 7.85 1.75 -12.45
CA GLU A 30 7.35 2.37 -11.22
C GLU A 30 7.69 1.55 -9.97
N CYS A 31 7.65 0.22 -10.07
CA CYS A 31 7.92 -0.74 -8.99
C CYS A 31 9.40 -0.79 -8.61
N ALA A 32 10.31 -0.25 -9.42
CA ALA A 32 11.73 -0.16 -9.09
C ALA A 32 12.02 0.86 -7.96
N ASN A 33 11.05 1.71 -7.59
CA ASN A 33 11.20 2.74 -6.56
C ASN A 33 10.94 2.26 -5.12
N LEU A 34 11.03 0.95 -4.86
CA LEU A 34 10.94 0.40 -3.52
C LEU A 34 12.19 0.80 -2.71
N ILE A 35 11.97 1.47 -1.58
CA ILE A 35 13.02 1.89 -0.67
C ILE A 35 12.96 1.03 0.59
N VAL A 36 14.09 0.41 0.89
CA VAL A 36 14.30 -0.33 2.11
C VAL A 36 15.24 0.46 3.02
N ASP A 37 14.72 0.89 4.16
CA ASP A 37 15.49 1.55 5.20
C ASP A 37 15.80 0.58 6.34
N ASN A 38 16.96 -0.08 6.24
CA ASN A 38 17.44 -0.99 7.28
C ASN A 38 17.79 -0.31 8.61
N VAL A 39 17.90 1.02 8.66
CA VAL A 39 18.15 1.73 9.93
C VAL A 39 16.89 1.80 10.77
N THR A 40 15.75 2.04 10.13
CA THR A 40 14.44 2.11 10.80
C THR A 40 13.65 0.81 10.71
N GLY A 41 14.08 -0.15 9.87
CA GLY A 41 13.32 -1.37 9.57
C GLY A 41 12.09 -1.09 8.70
N SER A 42 12.08 0.00 7.94
CA SER A 42 10.92 0.42 7.14
C SER A 42 11.06 0.00 5.68
N ILE A 43 9.94 -0.39 5.08
CA ILE A 43 9.80 -0.62 3.64
C ILE A 43 8.84 0.43 3.12
N ILE A 44 9.28 1.21 2.14
CA ILE A 44 8.57 2.39 1.65
C ILE A 44 8.47 2.30 0.14
N PHE A 45 7.24 2.40 -0.36
CA PHE A 45 6.97 2.51 -1.79
C PHE A 45 6.13 3.75 -2.05
N SER A 46 6.59 4.57 -2.99
CA SER A 46 5.93 5.80 -3.39
C SER A 46 5.41 5.65 -4.82
N ALA A 47 4.10 5.64 -4.98
CA ALA A 47 3.44 5.56 -6.28
C ALA A 47 2.22 6.49 -6.33
N THR A 48 1.81 6.84 -7.55
CA THR A 48 0.60 7.64 -7.79
C THR A 48 -0.50 6.75 -8.33
N PHE A 49 -1.53 6.49 -7.52
CA PHE A 49 -2.71 5.75 -7.96
C PHE A 49 -3.79 6.69 -8.46
N SER A 50 -4.24 6.50 -9.70
CA SER A 50 -5.39 7.22 -10.25
C SER A 50 -6.68 6.44 -10.05
N LYS A 51 -7.78 7.16 -9.79
CA LYS A 51 -9.12 6.57 -9.67
C LYS A 51 -9.55 5.87 -10.98
N PRO A 52 -9.93 4.59 -10.96
CA PRO A 52 -10.50 3.92 -12.12
C PRO A 52 -11.90 4.47 -12.41
N SER A 53 -12.27 4.61 -13.68
CA SER A 53 -13.55 5.21 -14.09
C SER A 53 -14.79 4.46 -13.58
N ASN A 54 -14.64 3.18 -13.25
CA ASN A 54 -15.70 2.26 -12.83
C ASN A 54 -15.62 1.85 -11.35
N LYS A 55 -14.81 2.51 -10.51
CA LYS A 55 -14.68 2.17 -9.09
C LYS A 55 -14.97 3.36 -8.16
N THR A 56 -15.69 3.06 -7.08
CA THR A 56 -15.92 3.97 -5.95
C THR A 56 -15.11 3.56 -4.72
N PHE A 57 -14.81 2.27 -4.59
CA PHE A 57 -13.95 1.72 -3.56
C PHE A 57 -12.92 0.79 -4.20
N GLU A 58 -11.77 0.67 -3.56
CA GLU A 58 -10.76 -0.33 -3.89
C GLU A 58 -9.95 -0.68 -2.65
N THR A 59 -9.31 -1.83 -2.70
CA THR A 59 -8.41 -2.31 -1.65
C THR A 59 -7.01 -2.40 -2.20
N LEU A 60 -6.04 -1.79 -1.53
CA LEU A 60 -4.62 -2.06 -1.75
C LEU A 60 -4.18 -3.10 -0.72
N LEU A 61 -3.63 -4.22 -1.17
CA LEU A 61 -3.10 -5.28 -0.32
C LEU A 61 -1.59 -5.33 -0.50
N TRP A 62 -0.88 -5.12 0.58
CA TRP A 62 0.56 -5.27 0.66
C TRP A 62 0.86 -6.52 1.47
N GLU A 63 1.48 -7.52 0.87
CA GLU A 63 1.69 -8.81 1.50
C GLU A 63 3.11 -9.34 1.30
N ASN A 64 3.54 -10.18 2.23
CA ASN A 64 4.67 -11.08 2.11
C ASN A 64 4.31 -12.45 2.69
N GLU A 65 5.24 -13.39 2.68
CA GLU A 65 4.99 -14.77 3.17
C GLU A 65 4.37 -14.86 4.58
N ASN A 66 4.63 -13.86 5.44
CA ASN A 66 4.30 -13.91 6.86
C ASN A 66 3.29 -12.85 7.32
N ASN A 67 3.07 -11.80 6.54
CA ASN A 67 2.31 -10.61 6.95
C ASN A 67 1.52 -10.04 5.78
N SER A 68 0.37 -9.46 6.09
CA SER A 68 -0.40 -8.68 5.14
C SER A 68 -0.94 -7.40 5.77
N ILE A 69 -0.95 -6.33 4.98
CA ILE A 69 -1.50 -5.03 5.32
C ILE A 69 -2.50 -4.68 4.22
N SER A 70 -3.73 -4.37 4.62
CA SER A 70 -4.80 -3.98 3.70
C SER A 70 -5.18 -2.52 3.95
N VAL A 71 -5.29 -1.75 2.87
CA VAL A 71 -5.72 -0.36 2.87
C VAL A 71 -6.94 -0.23 1.98
N ASN A 72 -8.07 0.15 2.57
CA ASN A 72 -9.30 0.43 1.83
C ASN A 72 -9.35 1.91 1.45
N LEU A 73 -9.56 2.17 0.16
CA LEU A 73 -9.69 3.52 -0.37
C LEU A 73 -11.12 3.76 -0.82
N ASP A 74 -11.77 4.75 -0.21
CA ASP A 74 -13.07 5.27 -0.63
C ASP A 74 -12.87 6.55 -1.45
N TRP A 75 -13.09 6.44 -2.76
CA TRP A 75 -12.93 7.55 -3.70
C TRP A 75 -14.06 8.57 -3.68
N ILE A 76 -15.19 8.25 -3.04
CA ILE A 76 -16.38 9.12 -2.97
C ILE A 76 -16.59 9.69 -1.58
N ASN A 77 -15.75 9.34 -0.61
CA ASN A 77 -15.83 9.77 0.78
C ASN A 77 -17.23 9.55 1.37
N SER A 78 -17.78 8.36 1.12
CA SER A 78 -19.09 7.93 1.61
C SER A 78 -19.04 7.42 3.05
N GLY A 79 -17.87 7.01 3.52
CA GLY A 79 -17.62 6.67 4.93
C GLY A 79 -17.39 7.90 5.80
N GLU A 80 -17.48 7.71 7.11
CA GLU A 80 -17.04 8.73 8.07
C GLU A 80 -15.51 8.78 8.06
N ALA A 81 -14.97 9.98 7.80
CA ALA A 81 -13.53 10.15 7.69
C ALA A 81 -12.84 9.81 9.04
N PRO A 82 -11.67 9.15 9.04
CA PRO A 82 -11.02 8.65 10.26
C PRO A 82 -10.79 9.74 11.32
N GLU A 83 -10.59 10.98 10.88
CA GLU A 83 -10.42 12.16 11.73
C GLU A 83 -11.67 12.52 12.53
N VAL A 84 -12.88 12.23 12.03
CA VAL A 84 -14.14 12.51 12.74
C VAL A 84 -14.26 11.58 13.96
N LYS A 85 -13.86 10.31 13.79
CA LYS A 85 -13.80 9.33 14.89
C LYS A 85 -12.75 9.69 15.95
N ALA A 86 -11.66 10.34 15.55
CA ALA A 86 -10.62 10.81 16.47
C ALA A 86 -11.06 12.06 17.27
N CYS A 87 -11.82 12.95 16.63
CA CYS A 87 -12.25 14.22 17.23
C CYS A 87 -13.60 14.12 17.99
N GLY A 88 -14.35 13.02 17.86
CA GLY A 88 -15.67 12.84 18.50
C GLY A 88 -15.64 12.49 19.99
N LYS A 89 -14.46 12.36 20.62
CA LYS A 89 -14.33 12.22 22.08
C LYS A 89 -14.12 13.59 22.73
N SER A 90 -15.16 14.40 22.78
CA SER A 90 -15.28 15.40 23.84
C SER A 90 -15.91 14.70 25.04
N ASP A 91 -15.11 14.47 26.07
CA ASP A 91 -15.56 13.95 27.37
C ASP A 91 -16.65 14.87 27.94
N ASP A 92 -17.86 14.33 28.14
CA ASP A 92 -18.95 14.94 28.93
C ASP A 92 -18.78 14.56 30.41
#